data_AF-A0A963SMR0-F1
#
_entry.id   AF-A0A963SMR0-F1
#
_cell.length_a   1.000
_cell.length_b   1.000
_cell.length_c   1.000
_cell.angle_alpha   90.00
_cell.angle_beta   90.00
_cell.angle_gamma   90.00
#
_symmetry.space_group_name_H-M   'P 1'
#
loop_
_entity.id
_entity.type
_entity.pdbx_description
1 polymer ?
#
loop_
_entity_poly.entity_id
_entity_poly.type
_entity_poly.pdbx_seq_one_letter_code
_entity_poly.pdbx_strand_id
1 'polypeptide(L)'
;MNRKIRSLLLAAPALCLTPLALAGPAHAQAAQAPAAEPVERLVALFSNDDRNKQLFRKLIDVDMPQALTTDPDIAWLEESCPGAVKAMLQAGEPELWRGFLEDEAEFKQGLIAIFSAYPADHVAGMADFFDSPGGRKLFDNAFANVTYDETLTSIMSSEDGNPSAGALERDRQATERRLRDSMDPSEMADLDYQLRTAPWYGNIKDAMPKVTALRSRIDSAPPVAEEDAKLEKMMFSGLRSHMKSCGIEF
;
A
#
# COMPACT_ATOMS: atom_id res chain seq x y z
N MET A 1 -9.00 22.15 -0.47
CA MET A 1 -8.89 20.84 -1.14
C MET A 1 -7.45 20.28 -1.09
N ASN A 2 -6.46 21.11 -0.78
CA ASN A 2 -5.06 20.93 -1.20
C ASN A 2 -4.28 19.85 -0.44
N ARG A 3 -4.45 19.70 0.88
CA ARG A 3 -3.71 18.65 1.64
C ARG A 3 -4.30 17.24 1.51
N LYS A 4 -5.62 17.13 1.36
CA LYS A 4 -6.34 15.84 1.42
C LYS A 4 -5.96 14.92 0.25
N ILE A 5 -5.80 15.47 -0.95
CA ILE A 5 -5.55 14.69 -2.16
C ILE A 5 -4.14 14.08 -2.17
N ARG A 6 -3.15 14.74 -1.59
CA ARG A 6 -1.79 14.20 -1.52
C ARG A 6 -1.67 13.09 -0.48
N SER A 7 -2.28 13.28 0.70
CA SER A 7 -2.32 12.24 1.73
C SER A 7 -3.14 11.02 1.31
N LEU A 8 -4.16 11.18 0.43
CA LEU A 8 -4.93 10.08 -0.20
C LEU A 8 -4.03 9.08 -0.94
N LEU A 9 -2.82 9.48 -1.32
CA LEU A 9 -1.96 8.71 -2.21
C LEU A 9 -0.87 7.89 -1.51
N LEU A 10 -0.61 8.19 -0.24
CA LEU A 10 0.53 7.63 0.46
C LEU A 10 0.19 6.43 1.31
N ALA A 11 -1.07 6.12 1.54
CA ALA A 11 -1.44 4.86 2.17
C ALA A 11 -1.20 3.69 1.20
N ALA A 12 -0.09 2.94 1.33
CA ALA A 12 0.18 1.66 0.65
C ALA A 12 1.27 0.82 1.38
N PRO A 13 1.54 -0.42 0.96
CA PRO A 13 1.14 -1.67 1.60
C PRO A 13 2.05 -2.10 2.79
N ALA A 14 1.85 -1.56 3.99
CA ALA A 14 2.43 -2.14 5.22
C ALA A 14 1.58 -3.30 5.81
N LEU A 15 0.54 -3.76 5.10
CA LEU A 15 -0.62 -4.43 5.71
C LEU A 15 -0.58 -5.98 5.67
N CYS A 16 0.44 -6.60 5.08
CA CYS A 16 0.31 -8.00 4.65
C CYS A 16 0.87 -9.09 5.59
N LEU A 17 1.35 -8.76 6.79
CA LEU A 17 2.06 -9.72 7.64
C LEU A 17 1.48 -9.79 9.05
N THR A 18 0.32 -10.42 9.24
CA THR A 18 -0.09 -10.83 10.58
C THR A 18 0.08 -12.31 10.87
N PRO A 19 0.32 -12.63 12.15
CA PRO A 19 0.50 -13.99 12.60
C PRO A 19 -0.86 -14.56 13.02
N LEU A 20 -1.38 -15.54 12.27
CA LEU A 20 -2.55 -16.34 12.70
C LEU A 20 -2.16 -17.22 13.91
N ALA A 21 -3.11 -17.71 14.75
CA ALA A 21 -2.83 -18.50 16.00
C ALA A 21 -3.62 -19.87 16.15
N LEU A 22 -3.00 -21.07 16.02
CA LEU A 22 -3.25 -22.52 16.27
C LEU A 22 -2.01 -23.43 15.84
N ALA A 23 -1.75 -24.59 16.46
CA ALA A 23 -0.44 -25.31 16.51
C ALA A 23 -0.23 -26.53 15.56
N GLY A 24 1.03 -26.85 15.16
CA GLY A 24 1.45 -28.08 14.40
C GLY A 24 2.98 -28.26 14.20
N PRO A 25 3.51 -29.26 13.43
CA PRO A 25 4.97 -29.56 13.25
C PRO A 25 5.57 -29.63 11.79
N ALA A 26 6.89 -29.36 11.62
CA ALA A 26 7.53 -28.66 10.45
C ALA A 26 8.27 -29.52 9.41
N HIS A 27 8.39 -29.02 8.16
CA HIS A 27 9.23 -29.58 7.07
C HIS A 27 10.03 -28.49 6.31
N ALA A 28 11.21 -28.86 5.78
CA ALA A 28 12.29 -27.98 5.32
C ALA A 28 12.54 -27.96 3.79
N GLN A 29 13.35 -26.98 3.34
CA GLN A 29 13.39 -26.35 2.01
C GLN A 29 14.74 -26.54 1.23
N ALA A 30 14.77 -26.21 -0.08
CA ALA A 30 15.89 -26.42 -1.03
C ALA A 30 16.61 -25.12 -1.48
N ALA A 31 17.83 -25.26 -2.05
CA ALA A 31 18.92 -24.25 -2.18
C ALA A 31 18.90 -23.28 -3.39
N GLN A 32 19.66 -22.16 -3.27
CA GLN A 32 19.60 -20.91 -4.07
C GLN A 32 20.90 -20.46 -4.79
N ALA A 33 20.72 -19.49 -5.70
CA ALA A 33 21.69 -18.74 -6.53
C ALA A 33 22.52 -17.69 -5.72
N PRO A 34 23.51 -16.95 -6.31
CA PRO A 34 24.45 -16.12 -5.54
C PRO A 34 23.72 -14.97 -4.81
N ALA A 35 23.91 -14.91 -3.49
CA ALA A 35 23.06 -14.14 -2.59
C ALA A 35 23.48 -12.66 -2.54
N ALA A 36 22.58 -11.76 -2.94
CA ALA A 36 22.54 -10.42 -2.33
C ALA A 36 22.38 -10.57 -0.80
N GLU A 37 22.85 -9.59 -0.02
CA GLU A 37 22.71 -9.61 1.44
C GLU A 37 21.26 -9.95 1.83
N PRO A 38 21.02 -10.87 2.78
CA PRO A 38 19.66 -11.37 3.09
C PRO A 38 18.61 -10.28 3.28
N VAL A 39 19.00 -9.14 3.86
CA VAL A 39 18.15 -7.96 4.03
C VAL A 39 17.72 -7.36 2.69
N GLU A 40 18.65 -7.17 1.75
CA GLU A 40 18.33 -6.60 0.43
C GLU A 40 17.39 -7.52 -0.35
N ARG A 41 17.62 -8.84 -0.26
CA ARG A 41 16.73 -9.84 -0.87
C ARG A 41 15.32 -9.76 -0.30
N LEU A 42 15.20 -9.73 1.03
CA LEU A 42 13.91 -9.63 1.70
C LEU A 42 13.19 -8.33 1.31
N VAL A 43 13.89 -7.19 1.35
CA VAL A 43 13.31 -5.88 1.03
C VAL A 43 12.90 -5.79 -0.44
N ALA A 44 13.66 -6.39 -1.37
CA ALA A 44 13.30 -6.42 -2.79
C ALA A 44 11.99 -7.20 -3.06
N LEU A 45 11.60 -8.13 -2.20
CA LEU A 45 10.30 -8.83 -2.31
C LEU A 45 9.12 -7.90 -1.98
N PHE A 46 9.32 -6.97 -1.04
CA PHE A 46 8.32 -5.99 -0.62
C PHE A 46 8.26 -4.77 -1.54
N SER A 47 9.41 -4.28 -2.00
CA SER A 47 9.52 -3.10 -2.89
C SER A 47 9.73 -3.51 -4.34
N ASN A 48 8.82 -4.31 -4.88
CA ASN A 48 8.85 -4.73 -6.28
C ASN A 48 8.18 -3.66 -7.16
N ASP A 49 8.91 -3.09 -8.11
CA ASP A 49 8.46 -1.97 -8.95
C ASP A 49 7.15 -2.26 -9.71
N ASP A 50 7.00 -3.46 -10.28
CA ASP A 50 5.81 -3.83 -11.04
C ASP A 50 4.57 -3.93 -10.14
N ARG A 51 4.72 -4.53 -8.96
CA ARG A 51 3.66 -4.57 -7.93
C ARG A 51 3.33 -3.16 -7.46
N ASN A 52 4.32 -2.37 -7.08
CA ASN A 52 4.09 -0.99 -6.63
C ASN A 52 3.36 -0.15 -7.69
N LYS A 53 3.71 -0.32 -8.97
CA LYS A 53 2.99 0.29 -10.09
C LYS A 53 1.54 -0.19 -10.21
N GLN A 54 1.29 -1.48 -10.00
CA GLN A 54 -0.07 -2.03 -10.00
C GLN A 54 -0.93 -1.48 -8.84
N LEU A 55 -0.39 -1.33 -7.62
CA LEU A 55 -1.13 -0.69 -6.51
C LEU A 55 -1.44 0.75 -6.84
N PHE A 56 -0.45 1.49 -7.31
CA PHE A 56 -0.64 2.87 -7.66
C PHE A 56 -1.72 3.02 -8.72
N ARG A 57 -1.72 2.16 -9.75
CA ARG A 57 -2.78 2.15 -10.77
C ARG A 57 -4.14 1.82 -10.18
N LYS A 58 -4.26 0.79 -9.35
CA LYS A 58 -5.51 0.47 -8.65
C LYS A 58 -6.01 1.65 -7.82
N LEU A 59 -5.12 2.30 -7.07
CA LEU A 59 -5.43 3.44 -6.24
C LEU A 59 -5.99 4.62 -7.08
N ILE A 60 -5.30 4.98 -8.17
CA ILE A 60 -5.70 6.08 -9.04
C ILE A 60 -6.95 5.76 -9.87
N ASP A 61 -7.06 4.55 -10.41
CA ASP A 61 -8.09 4.19 -11.38
C ASP A 61 -9.37 3.65 -10.73
N VAL A 62 -9.31 3.19 -9.48
CA VAL A 62 -10.43 2.53 -8.79
C VAL A 62 -10.71 3.17 -7.43
N ASP A 63 -9.77 3.10 -6.49
CA ASP A 63 -10.07 3.39 -5.09
C ASP A 63 -10.30 4.91 -4.87
N MET A 64 -9.49 5.78 -5.48
CA MET A 64 -9.63 7.23 -5.37
C MET A 64 -10.90 7.77 -6.05
N PRO A 65 -11.25 7.39 -7.29
CA PRO A 65 -12.51 7.80 -7.90
C PRO A 65 -13.72 7.42 -7.04
N GLN A 66 -13.73 6.21 -6.49
CA GLN A 66 -14.79 5.74 -5.62
C GLN A 66 -14.86 6.56 -4.32
N ALA A 67 -13.72 6.83 -3.69
CA ALA A 67 -13.68 7.66 -2.48
C ALA A 67 -14.14 9.09 -2.75
N LEU A 68 -13.62 9.73 -3.80
CA LEU A 68 -13.93 11.12 -4.15
C LEU A 68 -15.42 11.32 -4.46
N THR A 69 -16.06 10.35 -5.11
CA THR A 69 -17.50 10.41 -5.43
C THR A 69 -18.42 10.17 -4.24
N THR A 70 -17.87 9.94 -3.03
CA THR A 70 -18.68 9.99 -1.79
C THR A 70 -18.98 11.42 -1.34
N ASP A 71 -18.21 12.40 -1.81
CA ASP A 71 -18.49 13.82 -1.58
C ASP A 71 -19.64 14.28 -2.52
N PRO A 72 -20.73 14.88 -2.00
CA PRO A 72 -21.88 15.26 -2.81
C PRO A 72 -21.57 16.24 -3.96
N ASP A 73 -20.62 17.16 -3.77
CA ASP A 73 -20.26 18.15 -4.80
C ASP A 73 -19.48 17.47 -5.93
N ILE A 74 -18.60 16.53 -5.59
CA ILE A 74 -17.87 15.72 -6.58
C ILE A 74 -18.78 14.71 -7.27
N ALA A 75 -19.73 14.11 -6.54
CA ALA A 75 -20.74 13.23 -7.12
C ALA A 75 -21.58 13.97 -8.16
N TRP A 76 -22.08 15.17 -7.81
CA TRP A 76 -22.83 16.02 -8.72
C TRP A 76 -21.99 16.41 -9.96
N LEU A 77 -20.70 16.70 -9.75
CA LEU A 77 -19.77 17.00 -10.83
C LEU A 77 -19.62 15.83 -11.81
N GLU A 78 -19.43 14.62 -11.29
CA GLU A 78 -19.30 13.38 -12.08
C GLU A 78 -20.62 13.03 -12.80
N GLU A 79 -21.78 13.24 -12.16
CA GLU A 79 -23.09 13.08 -12.78
C GLU A 79 -23.32 14.07 -13.94
N SER A 80 -22.88 15.32 -13.76
CA SER A 80 -23.05 16.40 -14.73
C SER A 80 -22.08 16.29 -15.92
N CYS A 81 -20.89 15.73 -15.71
CA CYS A 81 -19.89 15.50 -16.75
C CYS A 81 -19.12 14.21 -16.45
N PRO A 82 -19.64 13.05 -16.90
CA PRO A 82 -19.03 11.74 -16.64
C PRO A 82 -17.56 11.69 -17.05
N GLY A 83 -16.71 11.15 -16.18
CA GLY A 83 -15.26 11.10 -16.33
C GLY A 83 -14.51 12.31 -15.79
N ALA A 84 -15.19 13.30 -15.18
CA ALA A 84 -14.55 14.50 -14.61
C ALA A 84 -13.52 14.14 -13.53
N VAL A 85 -13.87 13.25 -12.60
CA VAL A 85 -12.96 12.80 -11.53
C VAL A 85 -11.76 12.07 -12.12
N LYS A 86 -11.99 11.20 -13.10
CA LYS A 86 -10.92 10.48 -13.80
C LYS A 86 -9.98 11.45 -14.52
N ALA A 87 -10.50 12.41 -15.26
CA ALA A 87 -9.68 13.40 -15.97
C ALA A 87 -8.84 14.26 -15.01
N MET A 88 -9.42 14.62 -13.86
CA MET A 88 -8.72 15.32 -12.78
C MET A 88 -7.53 14.50 -12.27
N LEU A 89 -7.75 13.23 -11.91
CA LEU A 89 -6.70 12.34 -11.38
C LEU A 89 -5.63 12.02 -12.43
N GLN A 90 -6.04 11.73 -13.67
CA GLN A 90 -5.10 11.44 -14.77
C GLN A 90 -4.19 12.63 -15.09
N ALA A 91 -4.70 13.86 -14.97
CA ALA A 91 -3.87 15.04 -15.17
C ALA A 91 -2.83 15.20 -14.06
N GLY A 92 -3.17 14.86 -12.82
CA GLY A 92 -2.23 14.87 -11.68
C GLY A 92 -1.26 13.69 -11.66
N GLU A 93 -1.60 12.57 -12.30
CA GLU A 93 -0.91 11.28 -12.20
C GLU A 93 0.63 11.35 -12.27
N PRO A 94 1.27 12.09 -13.20
CA PRO A 94 2.73 12.15 -13.25
C PRO A 94 3.38 12.66 -11.95
N GLU A 95 2.74 13.64 -11.31
CA GLU A 95 3.23 14.21 -10.05
C GLU A 95 2.98 13.26 -8.88
N LEU A 96 1.83 12.58 -8.89
CA LEU A 96 1.47 11.59 -7.88
C LEU A 96 2.40 10.38 -7.92
N TRP A 97 2.73 9.92 -9.12
CA TRP A 97 3.67 8.83 -9.32
C TRP A 97 5.08 9.20 -8.86
N ARG A 98 5.52 10.43 -9.14
CA ARG A 98 6.81 10.93 -8.66
C ARG A 98 6.87 10.92 -7.12
N GLY A 99 5.86 11.47 -6.45
CA GLY A 99 5.80 11.45 -4.98
C GLY A 99 5.80 10.02 -4.43
N PHE A 100 4.97 9.15 -5.00
CA PHE A 100 4.93 7.74 -4.63
C PHE A 100 6.32 7.06 -4.71
N LEU A 101 7.10 7.31 -5.76
CA LEU A 101 8.45 6.75 -5.90
C LEU A 101 9.43 7.27 -4.85
N GLU A 102 9.32 8.54 -4.46
CA GLU A 102 10.15 9.12 -3.40
C GLU A 102 9.83 8.49 -2.04
N ASP A 103 8.54 8.32 -1.75
CA ASP A 103 8.07 7.69 -0.51
C ASP A 103 8.43 6.19 -0.46
N GLU A 104 8.34 5.47 -1.59
CA GLU A 104 8.81 4.08 -1.68
C GLU A 104 10.32 3.97 -1.51
N ALA A 105 11.11 4.93 -1.99
CA ALA A 105 12.55 4.94 -1.78
C ALA A 105 12.88 5.12 -0.28
N GLU A 106 12.18 6.03 0.41
CA GLU A 106 12.33 6.21 1.86
C GLU A 106 11.86 4.97 2.64
N PHE A 107 10.73 4.39 2.25
CA PHE A 107 10.20 3.17 2.85
C PHE A 107 11.19 2.01 2.72
N LYS A 108 11.77 1.82 1.53
CA LYS A 108 12.81 0.80 1.27
C LYS A 108 14.00 0.96 2.21
N GLN A 109 14.52 2.18 2.38
CA GLN A 109 15.64 2.44 3.30
C GLN A 109 15.25 2.14 4.76
N GLY A 110 14.04 2.52 5.16
CA GLY A 110 13.53 2.19 6.49
C GLY A 110 13.36 0.69 6.72
N LEU A 111 12.90 -0.07 5.72
CA LEU A 111 12.82 -1.53 5.81
C LEU A 111 14.21 -2.16 5.97
N ILE A 112 15.21 -1.69 5.21
CA ILE A 112 16.60 -2.15 5.37
C ILE A 112 17.07 -1.92 6.80
N ALA A 113 16.85 -0.73 7.36
CA ALA A 113 17.23 -0.41 8.74
C ALA A 113 16.51 -1.30 9.78
N ILE A 114 15.21 -1.54 9.60
CA ILE A 114 14.42 -2.41 10.50
C ILE A 114 14.94 -3.85 10.45
N PHE A 115 15.13 -4.41 9.24
CA PHE A 115 15.50 -5.82 9.11
C PHE A 115 16.98 -6.10 9.41
N SER A 116 17.86 -5.11 9.25
CA SER A 116 19.28 -5.23 9.63
C SER A 116 19.50 -5.39 11.14
N ALA A 117 18.48 -5.09 11.96
CA ALA A 117 18.56 -5.28 13.42
C ALA A 117 18.36 -6.74 13.87
N TYR A 118 18.00 -7.66 12.95
CA TYR A 118 17.77 -9.07 13.27
C TYR A 118 18.94 -9.97 12.83
N PRO A 119 19.07 -11.19 13.39
CA PRO A 119 20.06 -12.16 12.94
C PRO A 119 19.98 -12.45 11.43
N ALA A 120 21.13 -12.47 10.75
CA ALA A 120 21.19 -12.59 9.30
C ALA A 120 20.56 -13.89 8.77
N ASP A 121 20.70 -15.00 9.51
CA ASP A 121 20.08 -16.29 9.22
C ASP A 121 18.54 -16.24 9.36
N HIS A 122 18.02 -15.48 10.31
CA HIS A 122 16.58 -15.25 10.44
C HIS A 122 16.05 -14.45 9.24
N VAL A 123 16.74 -13.38 8.83
CA VAL A 123 16.36 -12.58 7.67
C VAL A 123 16.45 -13.40 6.37
N ALA A 124 17.47 -14.24 6.23
CA ALA A 124 17.58 -15.17 5.11
C ALA A 124 16.39 -16.13 5.06
N GLY A 125 16.01 -16.72 6.21
CA GLY A 125 14.84 -17.59 6.29
C GLY A 125 13.52 -16.89 5.93
N MET A 126 13.36 -15.60 6.29
CA MET A 126 12.21 -14.80 5.84
C MET A 126 12.22 -14.64 4.33
N ALA A 127 13.37 -14.26 3.75
CA ALA A 127 13.51 -14.09 2.30
C ALA A 127 13.18 -15.39 1.56
N ASP A 128 13.69 -16.52 2.04
CA ASP A 128 13.44 -17.85 1.46
C ASP A 128 11.97 -18.24 1.51
N PHE A 129 11.27 -17.91 2.59
CA PHE A 129 9.84 -18.15 2.69
C PHE A 129 9.05 -17.28 1.71
N PHE A 130 9.27 -15.96 1.69
CA PHE A 130 8.52 -15.06 0.78
C PHE A 130 8.87 -15.28 -0.70
N ASP A 131 10.04 -15.86 -0.99
CA ASP A 131 10.43 -16.26 -2.34
C ASP A 131 9.90 -17.65 -2.74
N SER A 132 9.39 -18.45 -1.80
CA SER A 132 8.77 -19.76 -2.07
C SER A 132 7.42 -19.62 -2.79
N PRO A 133 6.92 -20.68 -3.47
CA PRO A 133 5.60 -20.64 -4.10
C PRO A 133 4.46 -20.24 -3.15
N GLY A 134 4.49 -20.76 -1.91
CA GLY A 134 3.50 -20.44 -0.88
C GLY A 134 3.60 -18.98 -0.42
N GLY A 135 4.82 -18.50 -0.14
CA GLY A 135 5.05 -17.12 0.27
C GLY A 135 4.72 -16.09 -0.82
N ARG A 136 5.07 -16.38 -2.08
CA ARG A 136 4.67 -15.56 -3.24
C ARG A 136 3.16 -15.51 -3.40
N LYS A 137 2.50 -16.67 -3.32
CA LYS A 137 1.02 -16.75 -3.41
C LYS A 137 0.36 -15.97 -2.28
N LEU A 138 0.84 -16.10 -1.03
CA LEU A 138 0.38 -15.32 0.11
C LEU A 138 0.54 -13.82 -0.17
N PHE A 139 1.72 -13.39 -0.63
CA PHE A 139 2.02 -12.00 -0.89
C PHE A 139 1.18 -11.42 -2.03
N ASP A 140 1.05 -12.14 -3.14
CA ASP A 140 0.24 -11.74 -4.30
C ASP A 140 -1.25 -11.67 -3.95
N ASN A 141 -1.78 -12.60 -3.14
CA ASN A 141 -3.15 -12.52 -2.64
C ASN A 141 -3.34 -11.35 -1.68
N ALA A 142 -2.40 -11.12 -0.77
CA ALA A 142 -2.50 -10.01 0.18
C ALA A 142 -2.54 -8.68 -0.58
N PHE A 143 -1.65 -8.54 -1.56
CA PHE A 143 -1.59 -7.42 -2.48
C PHE A 143 -2.90 -7.21 -3.28
N ALA A 144 -3.46 -8.27 -3.86
CA ALA A 144 -4.70 -8.20 -4.63
C ALA A 144 -5.91 -7.78 -3.78
N ASN A 145 -5.86 -8.04 -2.47
CA ASN A 145 -6.94 -7.75 -1.53
C ASN A 145 -6.74 -6.46 -0.73
N VAL A 146 -5.67 -5.70 -0.97
CA VAL A 146 -5.45 -4.41 -0.30
C VAL A 146 -6.61 -3.44 -0.59
N THR A 147 -7.08 -2.80 0.46
CA THR A 147 -8.14 -1.80 0.45
C THR A 147 -7.70 -0.54 1.19
N TYR A 148 -8.25 0.60 0.79
CA TYR A 148 -7.92 1.89 1.41
C TYR A 148 -9.18 2.65 1.86
N ASP A 149 -10.33 1.99 1.89
CA ASP A 149 -11.65 2.60 2.03
C ASP A 149 -11.72 3.49 3.30
N GLU A 150 -11.24 2.97 4.44
CA GLU A 150 -11.26 3.69 5.71
C GLU A 150 -10.23 4.81 5.72
N THR A 151 -9.06 4.57 5.14
CA THR A 151 -7.97 5.56 5.06
C THR A 151 -8.35 6.74 4.19
N LEU A 152 -8.89 6.47 2.98
CA LEU A 152 -9.34 7.53 2.07
C LEU A 152 -10.49 8.33 2.70
N THR A 153 -11.44 7.65 3.34
CA THR A 153 -12.54 8.31 4.08
C THR A 153 -11.99 9.19 5.21
N SER A 154 -11.05 8.67 6.00
CA SER A 154 -10.41 9.41 7.10
C SER A 154 -9.73 10.67 6.58
N ILE A 155 -9.03 10.58 5.45
CA ILE A 155 -8.34 11.72 4.84
C ILE A 155 -9.34 12.76 4.34
N MET A 156 -10.39 12.33 3.64
CA MET A 156 -11.43 13.23 3.12
C MET A 156 -12.16 13.97 4.24
N SER A 157 -12.36 13.31 5.38
CA SER A 157 -13.01 13.91 6.55
C SER A 157 -12.07 14.77 7.42
N SER A 158 -10.75 14.60 7.33
CA SER A 158 -9.79 15.39 8.14
C SER A 158 -9.58 16.80 7.58
N GLU A 159 -9.41 17.81 8.45
CA GLU A 159 -9.08 19.18 8.04
C GLU A 159 -7.69 19.27 7.40
N ASP A 160 -6.72 18.56 7.97
CA ASP A 160 -5.32 18.59 7.55
C ASP A 160 -5.01 17.58 6.43
N GLY A 161 -5.96 16.73 6.07
CA GLY A 161 -5.80 15.66 5.10
C GLY A 161 -5.03 14.44 5.61
N ASN A 162 -4.63 14.37 6.87
CA ASN A 162 -3.84 13.24 7.33
C ASN A 162 -4.71 12.00 7.59
N PRO A 163 -4.23 10.80 7.25
CA PRO A 163 -4.90 9.56 7.64
C PRO A 163 -4.81 9.36 9.16
N SER A 164 -5.90 8.93 9.77
CA SER A 164 -5.84 8.48 11.17
C SER A 164 -5.15 7.12 11.26
N ALA A 165 -4.29 6.92 12.27
CA ALA A 165 -3.66 5.62 12.52
C ALA A 165 -4.69 4.49 12.68
N GLY A 166 -5.86 4.81 13.25
CA GLY A 166 -6.96 3.85 13.38
C GLY A 166 -7.61 3.46 12.04
N ALA A 167 -7.62 4.33 11.03
CA ALA A 167 -8.12 4.01 9.70
C ALA A 167 -7.19 3.06 8.95
N LEU A 168 -5.88 3.35 8.96
CA LEU A 168 -4.84 2.45 8.42
C LEU A 168 -4.95 1.05 9.03
N GLU A 169 -5.15 0.97 10.34
CA GLU A 169 -5.34 -0.29 11.06
C GLU A 169 -6.64 -1.03 10.66
N ARG A 170 -7.75 -0.32 10.38
CA ARG A 170 -8.99 -0.97 9.90
C ARG A 170 -8.84 -1.51 8.48
N ASP A 171 -8.19 -0.77 7.59
CA ASP A 171 -7.87 -1.25 6.24
C ASP A 171 -6.92 -2.45 6.27
N ARG A 172 -5.98 -2.49 7.22
CA ARG A 172 -5.16 -3.68 7.51
C ARG A 172 -6.03 -4.90 7.78
N GLN A 173 -6.89 -4.77 8.78
CA GLN A 173 -7.74 -5.87 9.22
C GLN A 173 -8.73 -6.29 8.13
N ALA A 174 -9.20 -5.35 7.30
CA ALA A 174 -10.04 -5.63 6.15
C ALA A 174 -9.29 -6.41 5.07
N THR A 175 -8.08 -5.99 4.72
CA THR A 175 -7.17 -6.70 3.81
C THR A 175 -6.92 -8.13 4.28
N GLU A 176 -6.67 -8.31 5.58
CA GLU A 176 -6.45 -9.64 6.17
C GLU A 176 -7.66 -10.55 6.15
N ARG A 177 -8.86 -9.99 6.37
CA ARG A 177 -10.11 -10.74 6.23
C ARG A 177 -10.29 -11.18 4.78
N ARG A 178 -10.16 -10.26 3.82
CA ARG A 178 -10.28 -10.55 2.38
C ARG A 178 -9.26 -11.58 1.91
N LEU A 179 -8.02 -11.50 2.38
CA LEU A 179 -6.96 -12.48 2.13
C LEU A 179 -7.37 -13.88 2.62
N ARG A 180 -7.86 -14.00 3.86
CA ARG A 180 -8.33 -15.28 4.40
C ARG A 180 -9.51 -15.84 3.62
N ASP A 181 -10.41 -14.97 3.18
CA ASP A 181 -11.60 -15.35 2.43
C ASP A 181 -11.27 -15.73 0.96
N SER A 182 -10.16 -15.23 0.41
CA SER A 182 -9.74 -15.49 -0.98
C SER A 182 -8.84 -16.71 -1.16
N MET A 183 -8.31 -17.28 -0.07
CA MET A 183 -7.42 -18.43 -0.11
C MET A 183 -8.13 -19.70 0.34
N ASP A 184 -7.72 -20.85 -0.20
CA ASP A 184 -8.28 -22.12 0.24
C ASP A 184 -7.95 -22.37 1.73
N PRO A 185 -8.91 -22.85 2.55
CA PRO A 185 -8.68 -23.06 3.97
C PRO A 185 -7.51 -24.00 4.29
N SER A 186 -7.28 -25.03 3.46
CA SER A 186 -6.16 -25.96 3.64
C SER A 186 -4.82 -25.30 3.34
N GLU A 187 -4.75 -24.48 2.29
CA GLU A 187 -3.55 -23.71 1.95
C GLU A 187 -3.22 -22.68 3.02
N MET A 188 -4.23 -21.99 3.57
CA MET A 188 -4.05 -21.06 4.67
C MET A 188 -3.54 -21.76 5.93
N ALA A 189 -4.04 -22.95 6.24
CA ALA A 189 -3.55 -23.74 7.36
C ALA A 189 -2.08 -24.14 7.17
N ASP A 190 -1.68 -24.55 5.96
CA ASP A 190 -0.30 -24.92 5.65
C ASP A 190 0.67 -23.72 5.72
N LEU A 191 0.26 -22.54 5.24
CA LEU A 191 1.06 -21.32 5.32
C LEU A 191 1.23 -20.85 6.76
N ASP A 192 0.12 -20.82 7.49
CA ASP A 192 0.12 -20.50 8.92
C ASP A 192 1.06 -21.43 9.70
N TYR A 193 0.97 -22.72 9.38
CA TYR A 193 1.80 -23.77 9.94
C TYR A 193 3.31 -23.52 9.70
N GLN A 194 3.70 -23.23 8.45
CA GLN A 194 5.07 -22.87 8.08
C GLN A 194 5.56 -21.61 8.80
N LEU A 195 4.72 -20.56 8.82
CA LEU A 195 5.07 -19.28 9.43
C LEU A 195 5.47 -19.43 10.90
N ARG A 196 4.70 -20.16 11.71
CA ARG A 196 4.94 -20.20 13.18
C ARG A 196 6.10 -21.05 13.62
N THR A 197 6.38 -22.07 12.84
CA THR A 197 7.45 -23.01 13.16
C THR A 197 8.78 -22.54 12.61
N ALA A 198 8.75 -21.48 11.81
CA ALA A 198 9.94 -20.76 11.43
C ALA A 198 10.59 -20.07 12.66
N PRO A 199 11.90 -20.26 12.88
CA PRO A 199 12.65 -19.60 13.96
C PRO A 199 12.58 -18.06 13.91
N TRP A 200 12.37 -17.50 12.71
CA TRP A 200 12.31 -16.06 12.47
C TRP A 200 10.92 -15.44 12.69
N TYR A 201 9.89 -16.22 12.99
CA TYR A 201 8.52 -15.73 13.12
C TYR A 201 8.35 -14.64 14.19
N GLY A 202 9.00 -14.81 15.34
CA GLY A 202 9.01 -13.82 16.42
C GLY A 202 9.56 -12.47 15.96
N ASN A 203 10.53 -12.48 15.04
CA ASN A 203 11.14 -11.26 14.51
C ASN A 203 10.18 -10.52 13.56
N ILE A 204 9.38 -11.23 12.75
CA ILE A 204 8.34 -10.57 11.95
C ILE A 204 7.32 -9.89 12.88
N LYS A 205 6.87 -10.60 13.92
CA LYS A 205 5.94 -10.04 14.92
C LYS A 205 6.46 -8.75 15.56
N ASP A 206 7.74 -8.72 15.90
CA ASP A 206 8.41 -7.53 16.46
C ASP A 206 8.65 -6.43 15.41
N ALA A 207 8.90 -6.80 14.15
CA ALA A 207 9.12 -5.84 13.06
C ALA A 207 7.85 -5.09 12.67
N MET A 208 6.69 -5.74 12.71
CA MET A 208 5.45 -5.18 12.15
C MET A 208 5.04 -3.83 12.73
N PRO A 209 5.01 -3.62 14.06
CA PRO A 209 4.73 -2.29 14.60
C PRO A 209 5.70 -1.21 14.11
N LYS A 210 6.97 -1.57 13.90
CA LYS A 210 8.01 -0.64 13.39
C LYS A 210 7.77 -0.31 11.92
N VAL A 211 7.36 -1.30 11.11
CA VAL A 211 7.00 -1.10 9.70
C VAL A 211 5.76 -0.22 9.57
N THR A 212 4.73 -0.46 10.39
CA THR A 212 3.52 0.38 10.42
C THR A 212 3.84 1.82 10.85
N ALA A 213 4.67 1.99 11.89
CA ALA A 213 5.10 3.32 12.33
C ALA A 213 5.93 4.06 11.26
N LEU A 214 6.82 3.33 10.57
CA LEU A 214 7.58 3.86 9.43
C LEU A 214 6.65 4.36 8.33
N ARG A 215 5.66 3.55 7.92
CA ARG A 215 4.73 3.95 6.87
C ARG A 215 3.88 5.14 7.28
N SER A 216 3.29 5.10 8.48
CA SER A 216 2.52 6.22 9.01
C SER A 216 3.31 7.53 9.06
N ARG A 217 4.62 7.48 9.39
CA ARG A 217 5.50 8.66 9.38
C ARG A 217 5.69 9.22 7.97
N ILE A 218 5.92 8.36 6.98
CA ILE A 218 6.07 8.75 5.58
C ILE A 218 4.76 9.37 5.07
N ASP A 219 3.63 8.70 5.30
CA ASP A 219 2.31 9.14 4.82
C ASP A 219 1.83 10.44 5.47
N SER A 220 2.31 10.73 6.69
CA SER A 220 1.99 11.96 7.43
C SER A 220 3.05 13.06 7.24
N ALA A 221 4.06 12.84 6.39
CA ALA A 221 5.04 13.86 6.10
C ALA A 221 4.35 15.08 5.46
N PRO A 222 4.71 16.31 5.88
CA PRO A 222 4.07 17.49 5.34
C PRO A 222 4.35 17.59 3.83
N PRO A 223 3.35 17.97 3.02
CA PRO A 223 3.54 18.09 1.58
C PRO A 223 4.55 19.21 1.28
N VAL A 224 5.41 18.98 0.29
CA VAL A 224 6.28 20.03 -0.26
C VAL A 224 5.39 21.02 -1.01
N ALA A 225 5.38 22.28 -0.56
CA ALA A 225 4.41 23.29 -1.03
C ALA A 225 4.43 23.52 -2.55
N GLU A 226 5.61 23.47 -3.17
CA GLU A 226 5.74 23.65 -4.63
C GLU A 226 5.10 22.50 -5.41
N GLU A 227 5.30 21.27 -4.96
CA GLU A 227 4.76 20.07 -5.57
C GLU A 227 3.24 20.01 -5.40
N ASP A 228 2.73 20.45 -4.24
CA ASP A 228 1.29 20.54 -3.96
C ASP A 228 0.60 21.54 -4.90
N ALA A 229 1.19 22.74 -5.05
CA ALA A 229 0.68 23.75 -5.98
C ALA A 229 0.72 23.27 -7.45
N LYS A 230 1.77 22.53 -7.82
CA LYS A 230 1.90 21.92 -9.15
C LYS A 230 0.83 20.86 -9.39
N LEU A 231 0.63 19.96 -8.44
CA LEU A 231 -0.41 18.93 -8.49
C LEU A 231 -1.80 19.55 -8.63
N GLU A 232 -2.14 20.51 -7.78
CA GLU A 232 -3.42 21.22 -7.81
C GLU A 232 -3.67 21.85 -9.19
N LYS A 233 -2.67 22.56 -9.73
CA LYS A 233 -2.75 23.16 -11.05
C LYS A 233 -3.00 22.11 -12.15
N MET A 234 -2.32 20.97 -12.08
CA MET A 234 -2.48 19.89 -13.05
C MET A 234 -3.89 19.28 -12.97
N MET A 235 -4.35 18.94 -11.77
CA MET A 235 -5.67 18.38 -11.53
C MET A 235 -6.79 19.33 -11.97
N PHE A 236 -6.71 20.61 -11.57
CA PHE A 236 -7.68 21.62 -11.97
C PHE A 236 -7.69 21.86 -13.48
N SER A 237 -6.51 21.87 -14.12
CA SER A 237 -6.41 21.98 -15.58
C SER A 237 -7.04 20.78 -16.29
N GLY A 238 -6.82 19.57 -15.78
CA GLY A 238 -7.42 18.34 -16.30
C GLY A 238 -8.94 18.37 -16.21
N LEU A 239 -9.44 18.69 -15.02
CA LEU A 239 -10.87 18.87 -14.77
C LEU A 239 -11.47 19.91 -15.71
N ARG A 240 -10.91 21.13 -15.75
CA ARG A 240 -11.42 22.23 -16.59
C ARG A 240 -11.45 21.86 -18.07
N SER A 241 -10.40 21.20 -18.57
CA SER A 241 -10.34 20.74 -19.96
C SER A 241 -11.45 19.74 -20.27
N HIS A 242 -11.71 18.79 -19.37
CA HIS A 242 -12.77 17.80 -19.53
C HIS A 242 -14.16 18.43 -19.46
N MET A 243 -14.40 19.32 -18.49
CA MET A 243 -15.68 20.01 -18.34
C MET A 243 -16.04 20.87 -19.55
N LYS A 244 -15.05 21.52 -20.18
CA LYS A 244 -15.25 22.24 -21.44
C LYS A 244 -15.76 21.32 -22.55
N SER A 245 -15.30 20.06 -22.59
CA SER A 245 -15.77 19.07 -23.57
C SER A 245 -17.24 18.65 -23.35
N CYS A 246 -17.71 18.77 -22.10
CA CYS A 246 -19.12 18.59 -21.72
C CYS A 246 -19.98 19.85 -21.92
N GLY A 247 -19.42 20.97 -22.39
CA GLY A 247 -20.14 22.24 -22.56
C GLY A 247 -20.36 23.03 -21.26
N ILE A 248 -19.61 22.74 -20.21
CA ILE A 248 -19.68 23.45 -18.92
C ILE A 248 -18.46 24.39 -18.80
N GLU A 249 -18.70 25.69 -18.63
CA GLU A 249 -17.65 26.71 -18.48
C GLU A 249 -17.56 27.24 -17.03
N PHE A 250 -16.34 27.36 -16.52
CA PHE A 250 -15.97 27.94 -15.21
C PHE A 250 -14.87 29.00 -15.39
#